data_AF-A0A3D5GAK4-F1
#
_entry.id   AF-A0A3D5GAK4-F1
#
_cell.length_a   1.000
_cell.length_b   1.000
_cell.length_c   1.000
_cell.angle_alpha   90.00
_cell.angle_beta   90.00
_cell.angle_gamma   90.00
#
_symmetry.space_group_name_H-M   'P 1'
#
loop_
_entity.id
_entity.type
_entity.pdbx_description
1 polymer ?
#
loop_
_entity_poly.entity_id
_entity_poly.type
_entity_poly.pdbx_seq_one_letter_code
_entity_poly.pdbx_strand_id
1 'polypeptide(L)'
;MGMLWTLIPVTYMLTALSRTAQIEKLARDRARQAEELQDAYLQLEAEQAKSEQLLLNVLPAAIALRLKHNENNIAESFGEVTVMFADIVGFTELSSRISATAVVQVLNDIFSAFDHLADRHGLEKIKTIGDAYMVVGGLPTARSDHAEAIAAMAIDMLLEIRRLSLTHEEPFSIRIGINTGPVVAGVIGLKKFIYDLWGDTVNIASRMESHGITGCIQVTTETYEILKDKYTFEKRGSIQVKGKGYMTTYLLICEKD
;
A
#
# COMPACT_ATOMS: atom_id res chain seq x y z
N MET A 1 13.45 69.18 -61.22
CA MET A 1 12.66 68.93 -60.01
C MET A 1 11.80 67.66 -60.21
N GLY A 2 12.39 66.47 -60.25
CA GLY A 2 11.64 65.24 -60.62
C GLY A 2 12.19 63.92 -60.09
N MET A 3 13.27 63.93 -59.31
CA MET A 3 13.96 62.71 -58.87
C MET A 3 13.69 62.33 -57.39
N LEU A 4 13.02 63.21 -56.63
CA LEU A 4 12.69 62.97 -55.22
C LEU A 4 11.35 62.23 -55.00
N TRP A 5 10.42 62.29 -55.95
CA TRP A 5 9.09 61.65 -55.80
C TRP A 5 9.10 60.14 -56.07
N THR A 6 10.13 59.61 -56.73
CA THR A 6 10.27 58.17 -57.04
C THR A 6 10.95 57.36 -55.93
N LEU A 7 11.63 58.00 -54.97
CA LEU A 7 12.35 57.34 -53.87
C LEU A 7 11.48 57.10 -52.62
N ILE A 8 10.44 57.92 -52.43
CA ILE A 8 9.50 57.80 -51.29
C ILE A 8 8.76 56.44 -51.33
N PRO A 9 8.18 55.98 -52.45
CA PRO A 9 7.51 54.68 -52.54
C PRO A 9 8.45 53.50 -52.27
N VAL A 10 9.69 53.59 -52.76
CA VAL A 10 10.71 52.53 -52.60
C VAL A 10 11.14 52.40 -51.13
N THR A 11 11.29 53.52 -50.43
CA THR A 11 11.68 53.53 -49.00
C THR A 11 10.53 53.02 -48.11
N TYR A 12 9.29 53.39 -48.42
CA TYR A 12 8.10 52.82 -47.78
C TYR A 12 7.96 51.32 -48.02
N MET A 13 8.24 50.85 -49.24
CA MET A 13 8.18 49.43 -49.58
C MET A 13 9.27 48.63 -48.87
N LEU A 14 10.51 49.15 -48.80
CA LEU A 14 11.62 48.52 -48.07
C LEU A 14 11.37 48.46 -46.55
N THR A 15 10.79 49.51 -45.96
CA THR A 15 10.45 49.51 -44.53
C THR A 15 9.22 48.65 -44.21
N ALA A 16 8.27 48.52 -45.13
CA ALA A 16 7.16 47.58 -45.00
C ALA A 16 7.67 46.13 -45.03
N LEU A 17 8.56 45.79 -45.97
CA LEU A 17 9.18 44.47 -46.08
C LEU A 17 10.05 44.11 -44.86
N SER A 18 10.78 45.07 -44.30
CA SER A 18 11.58 44.83 -43.09
C SER A 18 10.70 44.63 -41.85
N ARG A 19 9.57 45.33 -41.75
CA ARG A 19 8.58 45.14 -40.67
C ARG A 19 7.89 43.78 -40.77
N THR A 20 7.48 43.33 -41.96
CA THR A 20 6.87 42.01 -42.13
C THR A 20 7.84 40.89 -41.77
N ALA A 21 9.10 41.00 -42.20
CA ALA A 21 10.15 40.03 -41.82
C ALA A 21 10.42 40.02 -40.30
N GLN A 22 10.37 41.18 -39.62
CA GLN A 22 10.46 41.26 -38.16
C GLN A 22 9.28 40.60 -37.45
N ILE A 23 8.04 40.79 -37.94
CA ILE A 23 6.83 40.17 -37.40
C ILE A 23 6.90 38.65 -37.55
N GLU A 24 7.29 38.14 -38.72
CA GLU A 24 7.45 36.70 -38.96
C GLU A 24 8.54 36.08 -38.08
N LYS A 25 9.64 36.80 -37.84
CA LYS A 25 10.68 36.36 -36.91
C LYS A 25 10.13 36.29 -35.48
N LEU A 26 9.44 37.33 -35.01
CA LEU A 26 8.83 37.35 -33.68
C LEU A 26 7.76 36.26 -33.50
N ALA A 27 6.96 36.00 -34.52
CA ALA A 27 5.96 34.93 -34.51
C ALA A 27 6.61 33.55 -34.41
N ARG A 28 7.70 33.31 -35.15
CA ARG A 28 8.50 32.08 -35.04
C ARG A 28 9.15 31.92 -33.67
N ASP A 29 9.73 33.00 -33.14
CA ASP A 29 10.35 32.98 -31.81
C ASP A 29 9.30 32.68 -30.72
N ARG A 30 8.09 33.26 -30.81
CA ARG A 30 6.98 32.95 -29.91
C ARG A 30 6.48 31.52 -30.05
N ALA A 31 6.36 31.00 -31.27
CA ALA A 31 5.94 29.61 -31.50
C ALA A 31 6.94 28.64 -30.88
N ARG A 32 8.25 28.90 -31.07
CA ARG A 32 9.32 28.11 -30.45
C ARG A 32 9.29 28.21 -28.93
N GLN A 33 9.11 29.41 -28.37
CA GLN A 33 8.96 29.59 -26.92
C GLN A 33 7.74 28.87 -26.36
N ALA A 34 6.62 28.85 -27.09
CA ALA A 34 5.42 28.14 -26.69
C ALA A 34 5.63 26.62 -26.70
N GLU A 35 6.33 26.10 -27.72
CA GLU A 35 6.72 24.69 -27.81
C GLU A 35 7.67 24.29 -26.68
N GLU A 36 8.73 25.08 -26.44
CA GLU A 36 9.67 24.85 -25.33
C GLU A 36 8.98 24.91 -23.95
N LEU A 37 8.02 25.83 -23.77
CA LEU A 37 7.23 25.93 -22.54
C LEU A 37 6.28 24.73 -22.38
N GLN A 38 5.68 24.27 -23.47
CA GLN A 38 4.80 23.10 -23.46
C GLN A 38 5.57 21.83 -23.12
N ASP A 39 6.75 21.63 -23.70
CA ASP A 39 7.63 20.50 -23.38
C ASP A 39 8.08 20.54 -21.92
N ALA A 40 8.47 21.72 -21.42
CA ALA A 40 8.83 21.89 -20.02
C ALA A 40 7.65 21.61 -19.07
N TYR A 41 6.43 22.00 -19.44
CA TYR A 41 5.22 21.73 -18.68
C TYR A 41 4.92 20.22 -18.61
N LEU A 42 5.02 19.51 -19.75
CA LEU A 42 4.82 18.06 -19.80
C LEU A 42 5.86 17.30 -18.97
N GLN A 43 7.13 17.73 -19.01
CA GLN A 43 8.18 17.14 -18.17
C GLN A 43 7.91 17.38 -16.68
N LEU A 44 7.43 18.57 -16.32
CA LEU A 44 7.08 18.90 -14.95
C LEU A 44 5.91 18.03 -14.45
N GLU A 45 4.86 17.85 -15.25
CA GLU A 45 3.74 16.97 -14.91
C GLU A 45 4.19 15.51 -14.74
N ALA A 46 5.05 15.01 -15.63
CA ALA A 46 5.57 13.65 -15.54
C ALA A 46 6.41 13.44 -14.27
N GLU A 47 7.26 14.40 -13.92
CA GLU A 47 8.09 14.33 -12.71
C GLU A 47 7.23 14.46 -11.44
N GLN A 48 6.20 15.30 -11.46
CA GLN A 48 5.24 15.42 -10.36
C GLN A 48 4.46 14.12 -10.16
N ALA A 49 3.93 13.51 -11.23
CA ALA A 49 3.22 12.24 -11.15
C ALA A 49 4.10 11.13 -10.59
N LYS A 50 5.36 11.06 -11.03
CA LYS A 50 6.35 10.10 -10.53
C LYS A 50 6.64 10.31 -9.04
N SER A 51 6.81 11.57 -8.61
CA SER A 51 7.04 11.92 -7.20
C SER A 51 5.84 11.54 -6.32
N GLU A 52 4.62 11.79 -6.81
CA GLU A 52 3.40 11.42 -6.10
C GLU A 52 3.24 9.91 -5.97
N GLN A 53 3.48 9.16 -7.05
CA GLN A 53 3.42 7.70 -7.00
C GLN A 53 4.41 7.12 -5.98
N LEU A 54 5.64 7.65 -5.93
CA LEU A 54 6.63 7.20 -4.94
C LEU A 54 6.20 7.48 -3.50
N LEU A 55 5.51 8.60 -3.26
CA LEU A 55 4.96 8.92 -1.94
C LEU A 55 3.84 7.95 -1.55
N LEU A 56 2.95 7.63 -2.49
CA LEU A 56 1.83 6.70 -2.29
C LEU A 56 2.28 5.25 -2.10
N ASN A 57 3.46 4.88 -2.58
CA ASN A 57 4.07 3.57 -2.29
C ASN A 57 4.54 3.42 -0.83
N VAL A 58 4.63 4.51 -0.08
CA VAL A 58 5.14 4.52 1.31
C VAL A 58 4.04 4.84 2.31
N LEU A 59 3.03 5.62 1.91
CA LEU A 59 1.96 6.08 2.78
C LEU A 59 0.60 5.93 2.10
N PRO A 60 -0.46 5.57 2.85
CA PRO A 60 -1.81 5.60 2.32
C PRO A 60 -2.18 7.00 1.81
N ALA A 61 -2.95 7.07 0.73
CA ALA A 61 -3.26 8.34 0.05
C ALA A 61 -3.85 9.41 0.99
N ALA A 62 -4.76 9.01 1.88
CA ALA A 62 -5.36 9.90 2.87
C ALA A 62 -4.31 10.53 3.82
N ILE A 63 -3.28 9.75 4.18
CA ILE A 63 -2.19 10.18 5.07
C ILE A 63 -1.19 11.06 4.31
N ALA A 64 -0.87 10.71 3.06
CA ALA A 64 0.00 11.51 2.20
C ALA A 64 -0.56 12.93 1.98
N LEU A 65 -1.88 13.06 1.77
CA LEU A 65 -2.55 14.36 1.63
C LEU A 65 -2.42 15.21 2.89
N ARG A 66 -2.61 14.61 4.08
CA ARG A 66 -2.47 15.31 5.37
C ARG A 66 -1.05 15.82 5.60
N LEU A 67 -0.04 15.02 5.27
CA LEU A 67 1.36 15.46 5.34
C LEU A 67 1.68 16.59 4.36
N LYS A 68 1.14 16.55 3.13
CA LYS A 68 1.27 17.65 2.15
C LYS A 68 0.70 18.96 2.70
N HIS A 69 -0.28 18.90 3.60
CA HIS A 69 -0.88 20.06 4.28
C HIS A 69 -0.11 20.48 5.56
N ASN A 70 1.10 19.96 5.79
CA ASN A 70 1.95 20.23 6.95
C ASN A 70 1.34 19.83 8.31
N GLU A 71 0.53 18.78 8.32
CA GLU A 71 0.05 18.19 9.57
C GLU A 71 1.15 17.33 10.22
N ASN A 72 1.74 17.83 11.31
CA ASN A 72 2.91 17.19 11.92
C ASN A 72 2.57 16.04 12.90
N ASN A 73 1.33 15.90 13.33
CA ASN A 73 0.88 14.91 14.32
C ASN A 73 -0.34 14.16 13.79
N ILE A 74 -0.11 13.25 12.85
CA ILE A 74 -1.15 12.37 12.33
C ILE A 74 -1.27 11.19 13.28
N ALA A 75 -2.26 11.25 14.18
CA ALA A 75 -2.67 10.15 15.03
C ALA A 75 -4.20 10.13 15.12
N GLU A 76 -4.80 8.98 14.88
CA GLU A 76 -6.24 8.82 14.81
C GLU A 76 -6.66 7.52 15.52
N SER A 77 -7.74 7.61 16.28
CA SER A 77 -8.29 6.50 17.06
C SER A 77 -9.43 5.87 16.29
N PHE A 78 -9.35 4.56 16.07
CA PHE A 78 -10.36 3.77 15.39
C PHE A 78 -10.97 2.80 16.38
N GLY A 79 -12.30 2.87 16.52
CA GLY A 79 -13.02 2.07 17.53
C GLY A 79 -13.06 0.59 17.21
N GLU A 80 -13.08 0.23 15.93
CA GLU A 80 -13.18 -1.15 15.48
C GLU A 80 -12.44 -1.33 14.15
N VAL A 81 -11.42 -2.19 14.17
CA VAL A 81 -10.67 -2.64 13.01
C VAL A 81 -10.34 -4.12 13.18
N THR A 82 -10.07 -4.84 12.09
CA THR A 82 -9.59 -6.22 12.15
C THR A 82 -8.15 -6.29 11.68
N VAL A 83 -7.25 -6.74 12.55
CA VAL A 83 -5.81 -6.87 12.29
C VAL A 83 -5.47 -8.34 12.06
N MET A 84 -4.70 -8.61 11.02
CA MET A 84 -4.17 -9.94 10.72
C MET A 84 -2.64 -9.92 10.67
N PHE A 85 -2.04 -10.94 11.30
CA PHE A 85 -0.65 -11.32 11.12
C PHE A 85 -0.57 -12.67 10.41
N ALA A 86 0.33 -12.81 9.45
CA ALA A 86 0.65 -14.07 8.80
C ALA A 86 2.16 -14.28 8.79
N ASP A 87 2.64 -15.41 9.32
CA ASP A 87 4.08 -15.72 9.44
C ASP A 87 4.44 -17.00 8.70
N ILE A 88 5.59 -17.01 8.01
CA ILE A 88 6.07 -18.17 7.25
C ILE A 88 6.73 -19.17 8.20
N VAL A 89 6.14 -20.35 8.30
CA VAL A 89 6.63 -21.42 9.18
C VAL A 89 7.98 -21.94 8.70
N GLY A 90 8.96 -21.97 9.61
CA GLY A 90 10.29 -22.54 9.34
C GLY A 90 11.18 -21.66 8.47
N PHE A 91 10.80 -20.40 8.21
CA PHE A 91 11.56 -19.53 7.32
C PHE A 91 12.97 -19.21 7.83
N THR A 92 13.15 -19.05 9.15
CA THR A 92 14.49 -18.88 9.73
C THR A 92 15.42 -20.04 9.35
N GLU A 93 14.92 -21.28 9.40
CA GLU A 93 15.70 -22.46 9.00
C GLU A 93 15.96 -22.48 7.50
N LEU A 94 14.94 -22.20 6.67
CA LEU A 94 15.09 -22.09 5.22
C LEU A 94 16.16 -21.04 4.84
N SER A 95 16.11 -19.86 5.47
CA SER A 95 17.02 -18.75 5.19
C SER A 95 18.48 -19.07 5.49
N SER A 96 18.74 -20.05 6.36
CA SER A 96 20.08 -20.53 6.66
C SER A 96 20.65 -21.49 5.62
N ARG A 97 19.79 -22.09 4.78
CA ARG A 97 20.14 -23.14 3.80
C ARG A 97 20.29 -22.60 2.37
N ILE A 98 19.67 -21.47 2.07
CA ILE A 98 19.68 -20.86 0.73
C ILE A 98 20.52 -19.57 0.71
N SER A 99 20.93 -19.14 -0.48
CA SER A 99 21.68 -17.88 -0.63
C SER A 99 20.85 -16.67 -0.20
N ALA A 100 21.48 -15.62 0.33
CA ALA A 100 20.78 -14.39 0.71
C ALA A 100 19.94 -13.78 -0.42
N THR A 101 20.42 -13.86 -1.67
CA THR A 101 19.66 -13.40 -2.84
C THR A 101 18.40 -14.23 -3.06
N ALA A 102 18.48 -15.56 -2.88
CA ALA A 102 17.32 -16.43 -2.99
C ALA A 102 16.31 -16.20 -1.85
N VAL A 103 16.79 -15.95 -0.61
CA VAL A 103 15.93 -15.56 0.52
C VAL A 103 15.09 -14.33 0.18
N VAL A 104 15.74 -13.29 -0.35
CA VAL A 104 15.06 -12.04 -0.72
C VAL A 104 14.06 -12.27 -1.85
N GLN A 105 14.41 -13.08 -2.86
CA GLN A 105 13.51 -13.41 -3.96
C GLN A 105 12.26 -14.14 -3.48
N VAL A 106 12.41 -15.17 -2.64
CA VAL A 106 11.28 -15.93 -2.08
C VAL A 106 10.36 -15.03 -1.25
N LEU A 107 10.93 -14.19 -0.38
CA LEU A 107 10.13 -13.23 0.40
C LEU A 107 9.39 -12.24 -0.52
N ASN A 108 10.07 -11.74 -1.55
CA ASN A 108 9.47 -10.81 -2.49
C ASN A 108 8.28 -11.47 -3.22
N ASP A 109 8.44 -12.71 -3.69
CA ASP A 109 7.38 -13.41 -4.43
C ASP A 109 6.18 -13.70 -3.54
N ILE A 110 6.40 -14.14 -2.29
CA ILE A 110 5.33 -14.38 -1.30
C ILE A 110 4.62 -13.08 -0.93
N PHE A 111 5.37 -12.05 -0.53
CA PHE A 111 4.75 -10.80 -0.09
C PHE A 111 4.11 -10.02 -1.23
N SER A 112 4.62 -10.10 -2.46
CA SER A 112 3.95 -9.51 -3.62
C SER A 112 2.61 -10.21 -3.90
N ALA A 113 2.54 -11.53 -3.75
CA ALA A 113 1.28 -12.25 -3.87
C ALA A 113 0.28 -11.83 -2.78
N PHE A 114 0.74 -11.61 -1.55
CA PHE A 114 -0.11 -11.11 -0.46
C PHE A 114 -0.53 -9.64 -0.66
N ASP A 115 0.35 -8.79 -1.21
CA ASP A 115 0.01 -7.41 -1.58
C ASP A 115 -1.13 -7.39 -2.60
N HIS A 116 -1.08 -8.24 -3.63
CA HIS A 116 -2.17 -8.38 -4.58
C HIS A 116 -3.48 -8.87 -3.96
N LEU A 117 -3.43 -9.71 -2.93
CA LEU A 117 -4.61 -10.12 -2.18
C LEU A 117 -5.15 -8.97 -1.32
N ALA A 118 -4.28 -8.20 -0.66
CA ALA A 118 -4.68 -7.03 0.11
C ALA A 118 -5.42 -6.01 -0.78
N ASP A 119 -4.84 -5.70 -1.96
CA ASP A 119 -5.46 -4.81 -2.95
C ASP A 119 -6.83 -5.32 -3.40
N ARG A 120 -6.93 -6.63 -3.73
CA ARG A 120 -8.18 -7.26 -4.18
C ARG A 120 -9.29 -7.16 -3.14
N HIS A 121 -8.96 -7.33 -1.87
CA HIS A 121 -9.90 -7.30 -0.76
C HIS A 121 -10.10 -5.87 -0.19
N GLY A 122 -9.40 -4.87 -0.72
CA GLY A 122 -9.46 -3.47 -0.25
C GLY A 122 -8.94 -3.31 1.18
N LEU A 123 -7.87 -4.02 1.51
CA LEU A 123 -7.24 -4.05 2.81
C LEU A 123 -5.92 -3.26 2.78
N GLU A 124 -5.53 -2.70 3.93
CA GLU A 124 -4.33 -1.89 4.03
C GLU A 124 -3.17 -2.73 4.57
N LYS A 125 -2.12 -2.90 3.77
CA LYS A 125 -0.86 -3.46 4.25
C LYS A 125 -0.20 -2.45 5.17
N ILE A 126 0.15 -2.88 6.39
CA ILE A 126 0.86 -2.01 7.34
C ILE A 126 2.37 -2.13 7.17
N LYS A 127 2.89 -3.36 7.30
CA LYS A 127 4.33 -3.63 7.21
C LYS A 127 4.63 -5.12 7.14
N THR A 128 5.89 -5.43 6.87
CA THR A 128 6.48 -6.73 7.13
C THR A 128 7.39 -6.65 8.36
N ILE A 129 7.49 -7.75 9.11
CA ILE A 129 8.35 -7.88 10.29
C ILE A 129 9.12 -9.18 10.15
N GLY A 130 10.29 -9.12 9.52
CA GLY A 130 11.01 -10.34 9.12
C GLY A 130 10.19 -11.11 8.07
N ASP A 131 9.79 -12.33 8.44
CA ASP A 131 8.96 -13.28 7.71
C ASP A 131 7.45 -13.12 7.96
N ALA A 132 7.06 -12.20 8.84
CA ALA A 132 5.65 -11.90 9.11
C ALA A 132 5.11 -10.77 8.23
N TYR A 133 3.86 -10.91 7.80
CA TYR A 133 3.07 -9.95 7.04
C TYR A 133 1.92 -9.41 7.91
N MET A 134 1.79 -8.09 7.99
CA MET A 134 0.76 -7.41 8.78
C MET A 134 -0.17 -6.59 7.89
N VAL A 135 -1.47 -6.84 8.00
CA VAL A 135 -2.52 -6.19 7.22
C VAL A 135 -3.74 -5.89 8.10
N VAL A 136 -4.49 -4.87 7.74
CA VAL A 136 -5.66 -4.43 8.51
C VAL A 136 -6.85 -4.13 7.60
N GLY A 137 -8.05 -4.46 8.08
CA GLY A 137 -9.32 -4.00 7.54
C GLY A 137 -9.90 -2.90 8.44
N GLY A 138 -10.56 -1.91 7.83
CA GLY A 138 -11.14 -0.77 8.56
C GLY A 138 -10.23 0.47 8.64
N LEU A 139 -9.08 0.43 7.96
CA LEU A 139 -8.13 1.53 7.83
C LEU A 139 -7.64 1.68 6.39
N PRO A 140 -7.14 2.88 5.99
CA PRO A 140 -7.30 4.16 6.70
C PRO A 140 -8.75 4.67 6.67
N THR A 141 -9.62 4.05 5.88
CA THR A 141 -11.04 4.35 5.79
C THR A 141 -11.83 3.26 6.50
N ALA A 142 -12.72 3.65 7.42
CA ALA A 142 -13.61 2.72 8.10
C ALA A 142 -14.52 2.00 7.11
N ARG A 143 -14.74 0.70 7.32
CA ARG A 143 -15.63 -0.14 6.52
C ARG A 143 -16.33 -1.15 7.42
N SER A 144 -17.61 -1.44 7.20
CA SER A 144 -18.39 -2.32 8.08
C SER A 144 -18.05 -3.80 7.93
N ASP A 145 -17.49 -4.19 6.78
CA ASP A 145 -17.13 -5.55 6.41
C ASP A 145 -15.63 -5.84 6.66
N HIS A 146 -14.96 -5.06 7.53
CA HIS A 146 -13.51 -5.19 7.77
C HIS A 146 -13.09 -6.60 8.19
N ALA A 147 -13.90 -7.27 9.02
CA ALA A 147 -13.62 -8.62 9.50
C ALA A 147 -13.81 -9.65 8.38
N GLU A 148 -14.84 -9.47 7.54
CA GLU A 148 -15.17 -10.35 6.42
C GLU A 148 -14.09 -10.29 5.34
N ALA A 149 -13.66 -9.08 4.96
CA ALA A 149 -12.58 -8.88 4.01
C ALA A 149 -11.26 -9.51 4.49
N ILE A 150 -10.92 -9.37 5.79
CA ILE A 150 -9.74 -10.03 6.37
C ILE A 150 -9.89 -11.55 6.37
N ALA A 151 -11.07 -12.08 6.71
CA ALA A 151 -11.31 -13.52 6.70
C ALA A 151 -11.20 -14.13 5.30
N ALA A 152 -11.76 -13.46 4.29
CA ALA A 152 -11.64 -13.84 2.89
C ALA A 152 -10.18 -13.82 2.41
N MET A 153 -9.44 -12.75 2.71
CA MET A 153 -8.00 -12.68 2.40
C MET A 153 -7.23 -13.81 3.08
N ALA A 154 -7.52 -14.12 4.35
CA ALA A 154 -6.82 -15.16 5.10
C ALA A 154 -6.97 -16.54 4.45
N ILE A 155 -8.18 -16.87 3.95
CA ILE A 155 -8.45 -18.11 3.23
C ILE A 155 -7.68 -18.12 1.89
N ASP A 156 -7.73 -17.03 1.13
CA ASP A 156 -6.98 -16.89 -0.13
C ASP A 156 -5.47 -17.01 0.07
N MET A 157 -4.92 -16.49 1.17
CA MET A 157 -3.50 -16.62 1.50
C MET A 157 -3.09 -18.09 1.71
N LEU A 158 -3.94 -18.91 2.32
CA LEU A 158 -3.68 -20.35 2.48
C LEU A 158 -3.70 -21.09 1.13
N LEU A 159 -4.48 -20.63 0.16
CA LEU A 159 -4.47 -21.19 -1.20
C LEU A 159 -3.24 -20.72 -1.97
N GLU A 160 -2.92 -19.44 -1.89
CA GLU A 160 -1.82 -18.82 -2.62
C GLU A 160 -0.46 -19.35 -2.15
N ILE A 161 -0.28 -19.55 -0.84
CA ILE A 161 0.97 -20.12 -0.32
C ILE A 161 1.20 -21.53 -0.86
N ARG A 162 0.15 -22.36 -1.01
CA ARG A 162 0.26 -23.71 -1.60
C ARG A 162 0.66 -23.63 -3.07
N ARG A 163 0.15 -22.65 -3.81
CA ARG A 163 0.54 -22.41 -5.21
C ARG A 163 2.02 -22.03 -5.31
N LEU A 164 2.49 -21.17 -4.41
CA LEU A 164 3.89 -20.77 -4.33
C LEU A 164 4.79 -21.93 -3.90
N SER A 165 4.34 -22.80 -2.99
CA SER A 165 5.08 -24.02 -2.64
C SER A 165 5.41 -24.88 -3.85
N LEU A 166 4.44 -25.05 -4.76
CA LEU A 166 4.65 -25.79 -6.01
C LEU A 166 5.60 -25.07 -6.97
N THR A 167 5.57 -23.74 -6.99
CA THR A 167 6.40 -22.92 -7.89
C THR A 167 7.87 -22.92 -7.48
N HIS A 168 8.14 -22.91 -6.18
CA HIS A 168 9.50 -22.88 -5.63
C HIS A 168 10.05 -24.27 -5.25
N GLU A 169 9.24 -25.32 -5.40
CA GLU A 169 9.56 -26.69 -4.93
C GLU A 169 9.92 -26.75 -3.43
N GLU A 170 9.32 -25.86 -2.64
CA GLU A 170 9.55 -25.72 -1.20
C GLU A 170 8.23 -25.83 -0.43
N PRO A 171 8.15 -26.58 0.68
CA PRO A 171 6.89 -26.84 1.39
C PRO A 171 6.49 -25.67 2.29
N PHE A 172 6.29 -24.48 1.71
CA PHE A 172 5.85 -23.31 2.46
C PHE A 172 4.54 -23.55 3.19
N SER A 173 4.48 -23.05 4.41
CA SER A 173 3.26 -22.99 5.20
C SER A 173 3.25 -21.71 6.01
N ILE A 174 2.06 -21.23 6.38
CA ILE A 174 1.91 -20.02 7.18
C ILE A 174 1.06 -20.30 8.42
N ARG A 175 1.30 -19.52 9.48
CA ARG A 175 0.38 -19.37 10.60
C ARG A 175 -0.32 -18.03 10.45
N ILE A 176 -1.63 -17.99 10.66
CA ILE A 176 -2.40 -16.75 10.59
C ILE A 176 -3.08 -16.48 11.94
N GLY A 177 -2.97 -15.25 12.43
CA GLY A 177 -3.62 -14.76 13.64
C GLY A 177 -4.43 -13.50 13.39
N ILE A 178 -5.69 -13.50 13.81
CA ILE A 178 -6.63 -12.40 13.58
C ILE A 178 -7.25 -11.95 14.90
N ASN A 179 -7.32 -10.64 15.11
CA ASN A 179 -8.09 -10.04 16.20
C ASN A 179 -8.80 -8.76 15.73
N THR A 180 -9.96 -8.50 16.34
CA THR A 180 -10.76 -7.30 16.08
C THR A 180 -10.86 -6.47 17.34
N GLY A 181 -10.78 -5.15 17.21
CA GLY A 181 -10.88 -4.22 18.34
C GLY A 181 -10.33 -2.83 18.02
N PRO A 182 -10.22 -1.96 19.04
CA PRO A 182 -9.79 -0.59 18.84
C PRO A 182 -8.28 -0.50 18.61
N VAL A 183 -7.85 0.48 17.80
CA VAL A 183 -6.44 0.82 17.59
C VAL A 183 -6.26 2.33 17.49
N VAL A 184 -5.03 2.78 17.71
CA VAL A 184 -4.55 4.10 17.30
C VAL A 184 -3.66 3.89 16.09
N ALA A 185 -3.97 4.55 14.98
CA ALA A 185 -3.12 4.58 13.79
C ALA A 185 -2.45 5.95 13.66
N GLY A 186 -1.26 6.00 13.10
CA GLY A 186 -0.56 7.28 12.98
C GLY A 186 0.79 7.20 12.30
N VAL A 187 1.36 8.37 12.03
CA VAL A 187 2.66 8.52 11.37
C VAL A 187 3.72 8.87 12.39
N ILE A 188 4.81 8.10 12.42
CA ILE A 188 6.02 8.41 13.20
C ILE A 188 7.20 8.65 12.27
N GLY A 189 8.07 9.58 12.66
CA GLY A 189 9.36 9.84 12.02
C GLY A 189 9.46 11.25 11.45
N LEU A 190 10.68 11.76 11.36
CA LEU A 190 10.98 13.09 10.79
C LEU A 190 11.49 13.02 9.34
N LYS A 191 12.01 11.87 8.93
CA LYS A 191 12.63 11.66 7.60
C LYS A 191 12.21 10.35 6.94
N LYS A 192 12.01 9.30 7.75
CA LYS A 192 11.46 8.01 7.34
C LYS A 192 10.09 7.89 7.99
N PHE A 193 9.08 8.46 7.35
CA PHE A 193 7.71 8.35 7.84
C PHE A 193 7.29 6.88 7.82
N ILE A 194 6.72 6.43 8.93
CA ILE A 194 6.16 5.08 9.07
C ILE A 194 4.73 5.28 9.55
N TYR A 195 3.76 4.86 8.73
CA TYR A 195 2.39 4.71 9.17
C TYR A 195 2.23 3.34 9.84
N ASP A 196 1.75 3.33 11.08
CA ASP A 196 1.71 2.11 11.90
C ASP A 196 0.51 2.12 12.86
N LEU A 197 0.26 0.97 13.48
CA LEU A 197 -0.83 0.75 14.42
C LEU A 197 -0.31 0.45 15.82
N TRP A 198 -0.96 1.04 16.81
CA TRP A 198 -0.75 0.77 18.23
C TRP A 198 -2.04 0.39 18.91
N GLY A 199 -1.94 -0.52 19.85
CA GLY A 199 -3.09 -0.96 20.62
C GLY A 199 -2.93 -2.40 21.05
N ASP A 200 -3.71 -2.74 22.06
CA ASP A 200 -3.77 -4.10 22.55
C ASP A 200 -4.31 -5.07 21.48
N THR A 201 -5.19 -4.60 20.59
CA THR A 201 -5.70 -5.33 19.44
C THR A 201 -4.59 -5.90 18.56
N VAL A 202 -3.58 -5.09 18.25
CA VAL A 202 -2.42 -5.46 17.42
C VAL A 202 -1.58 -6.53 18.13
N ASN A 203 -1.33 -6.33 19.43
CA ASN A 203 -0.58 -7.28 20.24
C ASN A 203 -1.30 -8.63 20.33
N ILE A 204 -2.62 -8.65 20.55
CA ILE A 204 -3.40 -9.88 20.60
C ILE A 204 -3.39 -10.59 19.23
N ALA A 205 -3.55 -9.87 18.11
CA ALA A 205 -3.48 -10.46 16.77
C ALA A 205 -2.13 -11.17 16.54
N SER A 206 -1.02 -10.49 16.88
CA SER A 206 0.32 -11.08 16.82
C SER A 206 0.44 -12.33 17.72
N ARG A 207 -0.20 -12.35 18.90
CA ARG A 207 -0.22 -13.55 19.77
C ARG A 207 -1.07 -14.68 19.22
N MET A 208 -2.13 -14.37 18.47
CA MET A 208 -2.92 -15.39 17.78
C MET A 208 -2.11 -16.08 16.69
N GLU A 209 -1.26 -15.34 15.97
CA GLU A 209 -0.33 -15.91 15.00
C GLU A 209 0.74 -16.75 15.71
N SER A 210 1.41 -16.17 16.72
CA SER A 210 2.58 -16.80 17.33
C SER A 210 2.24 -18.10 18.06
N HIS A 211 1.01 -18.20 18.59
CA HIS A 211 0.49 -19.44 19.19
C HIS A 211 -0.37 -20.25 18.21
N GLY A 212 -0.49 -19.80 16.97
CA GLY A 212 -1.30 -20.41 15.92
C GLY A 212 -0.83 -21.80 15.53
N ILE A 213 -1.70 -22.53 14.85
CA ILE A 213 -1.38 -23.84 14.28
C ILE A 213 -0.96 -23.64 12.83
N THR A 214 0.12 -24.30 12.41
CA THR A 214 0.61 -24.27 11.03
C THR A 214 -0.49 -24.63 10.04
N GLY A 215 -0.70 -23.79 9.02
CA GLY A 215 -1.71 -23.96 7.99
C GLY A 215 -3.14 -23.62 8.43
N CYS A 216 -3.32 -23.05 9.62
CA CYS A 216 -4.63 -22.66 10.15
C CYS A 216 -4.74 -21.14 10.35
N ILE A 217 -5.99 -20.67 10.33
CA ILE A 217 -6.34 -19.29 10.65
C ILE A 217 -6.92 -19.25 12.05
N GLN A 218 -6.21 -18.65 12.99
CA GLN A 218 -6.65 -18.53 14.36
C GLN A 218 -7.24 -17.16 14.66
N VAL A 219 -8.39 -17.17 15.32
CA VAL A 219 -9.11 -15.95 15.69
C VAL A 219 -9.44 -15.92 17.18
N THR A 220 -9.59 -14.71 17.70
CA THR A 220 -10.13 -14.44 19.05
C THR A 220 -11.64 -14.63 19.11
N THR A 221 -12.21 -14.56 20.31
CA THR A 221 -13.66 -14.63 20.50
C THR A 221 -14.37 -13.43 19.87
N GLU A 222 -13.79 -12.25 19.96
CA GLU A 222 -14.32 -11.00 19.41
C GLU A 222 -14.49 -11.10 17.89
N THR A 223 -13.46 -11.57 17.17
CA THR A 223 -13.54 -11.78 15.73
C THR A 223 -14.51 -12.91 15.36
N TYR A 224 -14.54 -14.00 16.16
CA TYR A 224 -15.49 -15.09 15.96
C TYR A 224 -16.94 -14.60 16.06
N GLU A 225 -17.29 -13.80 17.07
CA GLU A 225 -18.67 -13.33 17.27
C GLU A 225 -19.18 -12.49 16.08
N ILE A 226 -18.29 -11.76 15.40
CA ILE A 226 -18.61 -10.98 14.19
C ILE A 226 -18.83 -11.88 12.98
N LEU A 227 -18.04 -12.96 12.84
CA LEU A 227 -17.99 -13.78 11.63
C LEU A 227 -18.81 -15.06 11.70
N LYS A 228 -19.23 -15.50 12.90
CA LYS A 228 -19.85 -16.82 13.15
C LYS A 228 -21.09 -17.10 12.30
N ASP A 229 -21.78 -16.08 11.81
CA ASP A 229 -22.99 -16.26 11.02
C ASP A 229 -22.67 -16.58 9.55
N LYS A 230 -21.54 -16.06 9.02
CA LYS A 230 -21.11 -16.24 7.62
C LYS A 230 -20.00 -17.28 7.43
N TYR A 231 -19.24 -17.59 8.48
CA TYR A 231 -18.09 -18.50 8.40
C TYR A 231 -18.21 -19.66 9.37
N THR A 232 -17.60 -20.79 9.01
CA THR A 232 -17.52 -21.99 9.84
C THR A 232 -16.23 -21.97 10.67
N PHE A 233 -16.37 -22.26 11.97
CA PHE A 233 -15.27 -22.28 12.92
C PHE A 233 -15.21 -23.58 13.72
N GLU A 234 -13.99 -23.97 14.10
CA GLU A 234 -13.75 -24.99 15.11
C GLU A 234 -13.24 -24.33 16.40
N LYS A 235 -13.81 -24.71 17.55
CA LYS A 235 -13.32 -24.21 18.84
C LYS A 235 -12.00 -24.88 19.19
N ARG A 236 -10.90 -24.11 19.18
CA ARG A 236 -9.56 -24.60 19.56
C ARG A 236 -9.42 -24.83 21.07
N GLY A 237 -10.04 -23.95 21.86
CA GLY A 237 -9.90 -23.92 23.32
C GLY A 237 -9.15 -22.68 23.82
N SER A 238 -8.69 -22.74 25.06
CA SER A 238 -8.05 -21.60 25.72
C SER A 238 -6.53 -21.65 25.63
N ILE A 239 -5.91 -20.54 25.24
CA ILE A 239 -4.45 -20.37 25.24
C ILE A 239 -4.03 -19.29 26.23
N GLN A 240 -2.83 -19.42 26.79
CA GLN A 240 -2.28 -18.41 27.70
C GLN A 240 -1.64 -17.29 26.88
N VAL A 241 -2.16 -16.08 26.99
CA VAL A 241 -1.68 -14.88 26.31
C VAL A 241 -1.03 -13.95 27.33
N LYS A 242 0.23 -13.58 27.08
CA LYS A 242 1.00 -12.69 27.96
C LYS A 242 0.27 -11.36 28.16
N GLY A 243 -0.01 -11.01 29.41
CA GLY A 243 -0.72 -9.78 29.78
C GLY A 243 -2.25 -9.88 29.73
N LYS A 244 -2.82 -10.99 29.25
CA LYS A 244 -4.27 -11.22 29.16
C LYS A 244 -4.78 -12.44 29.93
N GLY A 245 -3.88 -13.35 30.30
CA GLY A 245 -4.29 -14.60 30.93
C GLY A 245 -4.79 -15.60 29.89
N TYR A 246 -5.80 -16.40 30.23
CA TYR A 246 -6.35 -17.38 29.31
C TYR A 246 -7.40 -16.75 28.39
N MET A 247 -7.22 -16.93 27.08
CA MET A 247 -8.16 -16.46 26.05
C MET A 247 -8.70 -17.65 25.28
N THR A 248 -10.02 -17.71 25.09
CA THR A 248 -10.64 -18.70 24.18
C THR A 248 -10.40 -18.31 22.73
N THR A 249 -10.06 -19.30 21.92
CA THR A 249 -9.69 -19.16 20.52
C THR A 249 -10.45 -20.13 19.63
N TYR A 250 -10.58 -19.74 18.37
CA TYR A 250 -11.26 -20.49 17.32
C TYR A 250 -10.37 -20.59 16.09
N LEU A 251 -10.58 -21.63 15.29
CA LEU A 251 -9.96 -21.81 13.98
C LEU A 251 -11.02 -21.53 12.91
N LEU A 252 -10.74 -20.57 12.03
CA LEU A 252 -11.55 -20.31 10.85
C LEU A 252 -11.29 -21.42 9.81
N ILE A 253 -12.36 -22.08 9.35
CA ILE A 253 -12.27 -23.21 8.42
C ILE A 253 -12.58 -22.78 6.98
N CYS A 254 -13.76 -22.21 6.77
CA CYS A 254 -14.24 -21.77 5.45
C CYS A 254 -15.44 -20.83 5.58
N GLU A 255 -15.83 -20.20 4.47
CA GLU A 255 -17.12 -19.52 4.34
C GLU A 255 -18.26 -20.56 4.36
N LYS A 256 -19.45 -20.16 4.82
CA LYS A 256 -20.66 -20.99 4.74
C LYS A 256 -21.32 -20.81 3.39
N ASP A 257 -21.89 -21.90 2.87
CA ASP A 257 -22.77 -21.89 1.70
C ASP A 257 -24.12 -21.21 1.99
#